data_AF-A0A952BD60-F1
#
_entry.id   AF-A0A952BD60-F1
#
_cell.length_a   1.000
_cell.length_b   1.000
_cell.length_c   1.000
_cell.angle_alpha   90.00
_cell.angle_beta   90.00
_cell.angle_gamma   90.00
#
_symmetry.space_group_name_H-M   'P 1'
#
loop_
_entity.id
_entity.type
_entity.pdbx_description
1 polymer ?
#
loop_
_entity_poly.entity_id
_entity_poly.type
_entity_poly.pdbx_seq_one_letter_code
_entity_poly.pdbx_strand_id
1 'polypeptide(L)'
;MENYPSVAILIPARHEPSEVMENTILCCYNLSYPSKTIYLLDDSSEEKYKKEAERIAKKYDCQLFRRQQRHGAKAGVINDCMKKLNQKYIAIFDVDQNPI
;
A
#
# COMPACT_ATOMS: atom_id res chain seq x y z
N MET A 1 -23.26 -4.31 -18.36
CA MET A 1 -22.22 -3.48 -17.72
C MET A 1 -21.38 -4.40 -16.86
N GLU A 2 -20.09 -4.52 -17.15
CA GLU A 2 -19.18 -5.22 -16.25
C GLU A 2 -19.11 -4.45 -14.93
N ASN A 3 -19.51 -5.09 -13.84
CA ASN A 3 -19.44 -4.50 -12.52
C ASN A 3 -18.02 -4.69 -11.99
N TYR A 4 -17.25 -3.61 -11.87
CA TYR A 4 -15.91 -3.61 -11.26
C TYR A 4 -16.03 -3.20 -9.80
N PRO A 5 -16.22 -4.15 -8.85
CA PRO A 5 -16.27 -3.83 -7.44
C PRO A 5 -14.98 -3.14 -6.97
N SER A 6 -15.10 -2.18 -6.05
CA SER A 6 -13.95 -1.44 -5.54
C SER A 6 -12.98 -2.34 -4.76
N VAL A 7 -11.70 -2.24 -5.07
CA VAL A 7 -10.61 -3.01 -4.45
C VAL A 7 -9.62 -2.06 -3.79
N ALA A 8 -9.35 -2.24 -2.50
CA ALA A 8 -8.20 -1.63 -1.85
C ALA A 8 -7.01 -2.59 -1.95
N ILE A 9 -5.90 -2.14 -2.54
CA ILE A 9 -4.65 -2.88 -2.59
C ILE A 9 -3.76 -2.35 -1.47
N LEU A 10 -3.47 -3.17 -0.47
CA LEU A 10 -2.65 -2.79 0.68
C LEU A 10 -1.23 -3.33 0.52
N ILE A 11 -0.25 -2.44 0.59
CA ILE A 11 1.18 -2.78 0.52
C ILE A 11 1.82 -2.30 1.82
N PRO A 12 1.96 -3.15 2.86
CA PRO A 12 2.67 -2.80 4.07
C PRO A 12 4.18 -2.78 3.84
N ALA A 13 4.83 -1.70 4.26
CA ALA A 13 6.27 -1.52 4.15
C ALA A 13 6.87 -1.04 5.48
N ARG A 14 8.03 -1.57 5.85
CA ARG A 14 8.81 -1.06 6.97
C ARG A 14 10.30 -1.20 6.67
N HIS A 15 10.97 -0.06 6.56
CA HIS A 15 12.42 0.00 6.31
C HIS A 15 12.87 -0.72 5.03
N GLU A 16 12.00 -0.71 4.02
CA GLU A 16 12.23 -1.41 2.75
C GLU A 16 13.09 -0.59 1.79
N PRO A 17 13.94 -1.22 0.95
CA PRO A 17 14.62 -0.52 -0.13
C PRO A 17 13.63 0.16 -1.07
N SER A 18 13.91 1.40 -1.47
CA SER A 18 13.01 2.20 -2.31
C SER A 18 12.70 1.52 -3.64
N GLU A 19 13.69 0.85 -4.25
CA GLU A 19 13.54 0.15 -5.53
C GLU A 19 12.56 -1.04 -5.42
N VAL A 20 12.66 -1.83 -4.35
CA VAL A 20 11.76 -2.98 -4.12
C VAL A 20 10.32 -2.50 -3.96
N MET A 21 10.12 -1.47 -3.12
CA MET A 21 8.82 -0.87 -2.89
C MET A 21 8.24 -0.21 -4.16
N GLU A 22 9.07 0.48 -4.94
CA GLU A 22 8.65 1.14 -6.17
C GLU A 22 8.27 0.14 -7.27
N ASN A 23 8.98 -0.98 -7.38
CA ASN A 23 8.66 -2.05 -8.33
C ASN A 23 7.29 -2.67 -8.05
N THR A 24 7.00 -3.02 -6.80
CA THR A 24 5.70 -3.59 -6.41
C THR A 24 4.55 -2.61 -6.63
N ILE A 25 4.76 -1.33 -6.29
CA ILE A 25 3.76 -0.28 -6.54
C ILE A 25 3.52 -0.09 -8.04
N LEU A 26 4.57 -0.10 -8.87
CA LEU A 26 4.45 0.00 -10.32
C LEU A 26 3.64 -1.17 -10.90
N CYS A 27 3.89 -2.40 -10.45
CA CYS A 27 3.10 -3.58 -10.80
C CYS A 27 1.62 -3.39 -10.45
N CYS A 28 1.32 -3.00 -9.21
CA CYS A 28 -0.05 -2.77 -8.75
C CYS A 28 -0.75 -1.63 -9.52
N TYR A 29 0.00 -0.56 -9.85
CA TYR A 29 -0.48 0.58 -10.63
C TYR A 29 -0.92 0.16 -12.03
N ASN A 30 -0.14 -0.72 -12.67
CA ASN A 30 -0.37 -1.19 -14.03
C ASN A 30 -1.44 -2.30 -14.15
N LEU A 31 -1.96 -2.84 -13.03
CA LEU A 31 -3.02 -3.85 -13.08
C LEU A 31 -4.21 -3.37 -13.93
N SER A 32 -4.66 -4.19 -14.87
CA SER A 32 -5.80 -3.90 -15.76
C SER A 32 -7.15 -4.05 -15.04
N TYR A 33 -7.30 -3.33 -13.93
CA TYR A 33 -8.51 -3.27 -13.12
C TYR A 33 -8.84 -1.81 -12.80
N PRO A 34 -9.99 -1.28 -13.25
CA PRO A 34 -10.30 0.15 -13.18
C PRO A 34 -10.70 0.63 -11.78
N SER A 35 -11.33 -0.23 -10.97
CA SER A 35 -11.85 0.14 -9.64
C SER A 35 -10.89 -0.27 -8.52
N LYS A 36 -9.63 0.18 -8.60
CA LYS A 36 -8.59 -0.10 -7.61
C LYS A 36 -8.07 1.19 -6.96
N THR A 37 -7.71 1.09 -5.68
CA THR A 37 -6.99 2.14 -4.95
C THR A 37 -5.81 1.50 -4.24
N ILE A 38 -4.61 2.03 -4.46
CA ILE A 38 -3.39 1.52 -3.84
C ILE A 38 -3.16 2.28 -2.53
N TYR A 39 -2.93 1.54 -1.46
CA TYR A 39 -2.57 2.05 -0.15
C TYR A 39 -1.17 1.56 0.21
N LEU A 40 -0.24 2.50 0.36
CA LEU A 40 1.08 2.23 0.91
C LEU A 40 1.00 2.39 2.43
N LEU A 41 1.15 1.28 3.18
CA LEU A 41 1.13 1.32 4.64
C LEU A 41 2.57 1.43 5.15
N ASP A 42 3.07 2.66 5.26
CA ASP A 42 4.42 2.94 5.76
C ASP A 42 4.45 2.87 7.29
N ASP A 43 5.06 1.82 7.79
CA ASP A 43 5.28 1.57 9.22
C ASP A 43 6.75 1.81 9.59
N SER A 44 7.51 2.58 8.80
CA SER A 44 8.92 2.89 9.05
C SER A 44 9.11 3.88 10.19
N SER A 45 10.14 3.67 11.02
CA SER A 45 10.50 4.62 12.09
C SER A 45 11.57 5.63 11.67
N GLU A 46 12.33 5.34 10.62
CA GLU A 46 13.45 6.16 10.15
C GLU A 46 13.03 7.12 9.04
N GLU A 47 13.49 8.37 9.14
CA GLU A 47 13.06 9.46 8.26
C GLU A 47 13.39 9.24 6.78
N LYS A 48 14.53 8.60 6.49
CA LYS A 48 14.93 8.30 5.10
C LYS A 48 13.89 7.42 4.38
N TYR A 49 13.35 6.41 5.04
CA TYR A 49 12.34 5.52 4.45
C TYR A 49 10.98 6.19 4.33
N LYS A 50 10.62 7.04 5.30
CA LYS A 50 9.38 7.83 5.24
C LYS A 50 9.34 8.76 4.03
N LYS A 51 10.47 9.43 3.75
CA LYS A 51 10.62 10.30 2.58
C LYS A 51 10.51 9.54 1.27
N GLU A 52 11.11 8.35 1.18
CA GLU A 52 10.96 7.51 0.00
C GLU A 52 9.51 7.03 -0.19
N ALA A 53 8.84 6.62 0.89
CA ALA A 53 7.43 6.24 0.83
C ALA A 53 6.53 7.40 0.36
N GLU A 54 6.77 8.63 0.84
CA GLU A 54 6.07 9.84 0.38
C GLU A 54 6.33 10.14 -1.09
N ARG A 55 7.59 10.06 -1.52
CA ARG A 55 7.99 10.29 -2.92
C ARG A 55 7.29 9.30 -3.85
N ILE A 56 7.33 8.02 -3.50
CA ILE A 56 6.74 6.94 -4.31
C ILE A 56 5.21 7.05 -4.30
N ALA A 57 4.60 7.26 -3.13
CA ALA A 57 3.15 7.43 -3.05
C ALA A 57 2.65 8.60 -3.90
N LYS A 58 3.37 9.73 -3.89
CA LYS A 58 3.06 10.87 -4.76
C LYS A 58 3.25 10.56 -6.25
N LYS A 59 4.29 9.80 -6.60
CA LYS A 59 4.60 9.46 -8.00
C LYS A 59 3.54 8.56 -8.65
N TYR A 60 2.95 7.64 -7.88
CA TYR A 60 2.00 6.63 -8.38
C TYR A 60 0.57 6.82 -7.85
N ASP A 61 0.23 8.01 -7.33
CA ASP A 61 -1.08 8.34 -6.77
C ASP A 61 -1.59 7.32 -5.73
N CYS A 62 -0.70 6.88 -4.84
CA CYS A 62 -1.04 5.96 -3.77
C CYS A 62 -1.50 6.72 -2.52
N GLN A 63 -2.45 6.12 -1.81
CA GLN A 63 -2.89 6.59 -0.49
C GLN A 63 -1.87 6.16 0.56
N LEU A 64 -1.06 7.10 1.05
CA LEU A 64 -0.10 6.83 2.10
C LEU A 64 -0.79 6.75 3.48
N PHE A 65 -0.61 5.64 4.17
CA PHE A 65 -1.12 5.44 5.53
C PHE A 65 0.02 5.22 6.51
N ARG A 66 -0.02 5.95 7.63
CA ARG A 66 0.82 5.71 8.79
C ARG A 66 -0.06 5.61 10.03
N ARG A 67 0.24 4.62 10.88
CA ARG A 67 -0.45 4.46 12.17
C ARG A 67 0.15 5.37 13.23
N GLN A 68 -0.65 5.69 14.25
CA GLN A 68 -0.21 6.53 15.37
C GLN A 68 0.66 5.76 16.38
N GLN A 69 0.32 4.50 16.66
CA GLN A 69 1.03 3.67 17.64
C GLN A 69 1.35 2.29 17.06
N ARG A 70 2.54 1.77 17.35
CA ARG A 70 3.00 0.47 16.86
C ARG A 70 2.45 -0.66 17.74
N HIS A 71 1.66 -1.56 17.16
CA HIS A 71 1.17 -2.80 17.80
C HIS A 71 1.02 -3.92 16.76
N GLY A 72 1.03 -5.20 17.16
CA GLY A 72 0.72 -6.31 16.22
C GLY A 72 1.55 -6.39 14.92
N ALA A 73 2.73 -5.74 14.87
CA ALA A 73 3.59 -5.64 13.69
C ALA A 73 2.81 -5.33 12.39
N LYS A 74 2.92 -6.21 11.39
CA LYS A 74 2.27 -6.10 10.07
C LYS A 74 0.75 -6.24 10.15
N ALA A 75 0.26 -7.19 10.94
CA ALA A 75 -1.18 -7.36 11.15
C ALA A 75 -1.80 -6.10 11.78
N GLY A 76 -1.09 -5.45 12.71
CA GLY A 76 -1.58 -4.24 13.36
C GLY A 76 -1.74 -3.05 12.41
N VAL A 77 -0.77 -2.79 11.51
CA VAL A 77 -0.88 -1.68 10.54
C VAL A 77 -1.99 -1.95 9.51
N ILE A 78 -2.14 -3.20 9.07
CA ILE A 78 -3.23 -3.63 8.17
C ILE A 78 -4.58 -3.40 8.86
N ASN A 79 -4.76 -3.91 10.08
CA ASN A 79 -6.00 -3.78 10.83
C ASN A 79 -6.39 -2.32 11.08
N ASP A 80 -5.41 -1.44 11.35
CA ASP A 80 -5.68 -0.02 11.54
C ASP A 80 -6.04 0.70 10.24
N CYS A 81 -5.45 0.30 9.12
CA CYS A 81 -5.83 0.81 7.80
C CYS A 81 -7.25 0.36 7.43
N MET A 82 -7.57 -0.93 7.62
CA MET A 82 -8.87 -1.53 7.27
C MET A 82 -10.06 -0.82 7.91
N LYS A 83 -9.91 -0.28 9.12
CA LYS A 83 -10.95 0.52 9.80
C LYS A 83 -11.36 1.79 9.04
N LYS A 84 -10.56 2.24 8.07
CA LYS A 84 -10.76 3.45 7.27
C LYS A 84 -11.14 3.17 5.81
N LEU A 85 -11.23 1.89 5.41
CA LEU A 85 -11.52 1.51 4.04
C LEU A 85 -13.02 1.36 3.83
N ASN A 86 -13.48 1.74 2.64
CA ASN A 86 -14.87 1.57 2.20
C ASN A 86 -14.97 0.68 0.94
N GLN A 87 -13.85 0.17 0.46
CA GLN A 87 -13.77 -0.71 -0.71
C GLN A 87 -14.41 -2.06 -0.40
N LYS A 88 -15.07 -2.65 -1.41
CA LYS A 88 -15.78 -3.93 -1.26
C LYS A 88 -14.82 -5.10 -1.02
N TYR A 89 -13.65 -5.07 -1.66
CA TYR A 89 -12.63 -6.10 -1.52
C TYR A 89 -11.28 -5.50 -1.13
N ILE A 90 -10.45 -6.35 -0.55
CA ILE A 90 -9.10 -6.02 -0.14
C ILE A 90 -8.16 -7.06 -0.73
N ALA A 91 -7.11 -6.61 -1.39
CA ALA A 91 -5.95 -7.41 -1.75
C ALA A 91 -4.75 -6.93 -0.92
N ILE A 92 -3.91 -7.84 -0.49
CA ILE A 92 -2.71 -7.52 0.30
C ILE A 92 -1.53 -8.15 -0.43
N PHE A 93 -0.52 -7.33 -0.73
CA PHE A 93 0.74 -7.79 -1.30
C PHE A 93 1.88 -7.36 -0.41
N ASP A 94 2.85 -8.23 -0.24
CA ASP A 94 4.10 -7.86 0.39
C ASP A 94 4.90 -6.94 -0.53
N VAL A 95 5.77 -6.11 0.04
CA VAL A 95 6.52 -5.09 -0.70
C VAL A 95 7.47 -5.66 -1.75
N ASP A 96 7.72 -6.96 -1.74
CA ASP A 96 8.51 -7.75 -2.69
C ASP A 96 7.66 -8.68 -3.58
N GLN A 97 6.34 -8.66 -3.45
CA GLN A 97 5.42 -9.41 -4.30
C GLN A 97 4.98 -8.55 -5.48
N ASN A 98 5.50 -8.88 -6.65
CA ASN A 98 5.22 -8.17 -7.90
C ASN A 98 4.09 -8.88 -8.69
N PRO A 99 2.80 -8.52 -8.49
CA PRO A 99 1.72 -9.09 -9.28
C PRO A 99 1.87 -8.69 -10.77
N ILE A 100 1.52 -9.62 -11.66
CA ILE A 100 1.59 -9.48 -13.13
C ILE A 100 0.18 -9.22 -13.67
#